data_AF-A0A832VGC3-F1
#
_entry.id   AF-A0A832VGC3-F1
#
_cell.length_a   1.000
_cell.length_b   1.000
_cell.length_c   1.000
_cell.angle_alpha   90.00
_cell.angle_beta   90.00
_cell.angle_gamma   90.00
#
_symmetry.space_group_name_H-M   'P 1'
#
loop_
_entity.id
_entity.type
_entity.pdbx_description
1 polymer ?
#
loop_
_entity_poly.entity_id
_entity_poly.type
_entity_poly.pdbx_seq_one_letter_code
_entity_poly.pdbx_strand_id
1 'polypeptide(L)'
;MRRVRMLTVALSLLLLAAPAAAHDTKEYTMLLKEDGVTPDGVSSGVLVSTDSLFFYNVDSREEVIHRVLIDADGDGEFEGVDDMAT
;
A
#
# COMPACT_ATOMS: atom_id res chain seq x y z
N MET A 1 -19.16 -35.73 -31.61
CA MET A 1 -17.87 -35.88 -30.88
C MET A 1 -17.13 -34.55 -30.65
N ARG A 2 -16.91 -33.70 -31.67
CA ARG A 2 -16.17 -32.43 -31.54
C ARG A 2 -16.80 -31.40 -30.58
N ARG A 3 -18.13 -31.25 -30.61
CA ARG A 3 -18.87 -30.33 -29.71
C ARG A 3 -18.81 -30.76 -28.24
N VAL A 4 -18.92 -32.07 -27.99
CA VAL A 4 -18.83 -32.65 -26.63
C VAL A 4 -17.43 -32.43 -26.06
N ARG A 5 -16.36 -32.71 -26.83
CA ARG A 5 -14.99 -32.42 -26.40
C ARG A 5 -14.77 -30.95 -26.08
N MET A 6 -15.33 -30.04 -26.86
CA MET A 6 -15.21 -28.59 -26.64
C MET A 6 -15.92 -28.17 -25.35
N LEU A 7 -17.10 -28.73 -25.07
CA LEU A 7 -17.84 -28.51 -23.83
C LEU A 7 -17.05 -29.06 -22.62
N THR A 8 -16.49 -30.26 -22.73
CA THR A 8 -15.68 -30.86 -21.66
C THR A 8 -14.47 -30.00 -21.34
N VAL A 9 -13.73 -29.54 -22.36
CA VAL A 9 -12.57 -28.66 -22.18
C VAL A 9 -12.97 -27.34 -21.51
N ALA A 10 -14.04 -26.70 -21.99
CA ALA A 10 -14.53 -25.44 -21.40
C ALA A 10 -14.93 -25.61 -19.93
N LEU A 11 -15.62 -26.71 -19.59
CA LEU A 11 -16.04 -26.98 -18.23
C LEU A 11 -14.84 -27.29 -17.31
N SER A 12 -13.84 -28.02 -17.81
CA SER A 12 -12.58 -28.26 -17.09
C SER A 12 -11.81 -26.97 -16.84
N LEU A 13 -11.79 -26.04 -17.79
CA LEU A 13 -11.16 -24.71 -17.61
C LEU A 13 -11.88 -23.87 -16.56
N LEU A 14 -13.22 -23.88 -16.53
CA LEU A 14 -13.99 -23.20 -15.48
C LEU A 14 -13.74 -23.80 -14.09
N LEU A 15 -13.64 -25.12 -13.98
CA LEU A 15 -13.34 -25.81 -12.72
C LEU A 15 -11.92 -25.55 -12.20
N LEU A 16 -11.00 -25.16 -13.08
CA LEU A 16 -9.62 -24.78 -12.75
C LEU A 16 -9.44 -23.28 -12.50
N ALA A 17 -10.49 -22.47 -12.71
CA ALA A 17 -10.43 -21.04 -12.43
C ALA A 17 -10.40 -20.81 -10.92
N ALA A 18 -9.24 -20.44 -10.39
CA ALA A 18 -9.12 -20.02 -9.00
C ALA A 18 -9.73 -18.61 -8.82
N PRO A 19 -10.44 -18.35 -7.70
CA PRO A 19 -10.82 -17.00 -7.37
C PRO A 19 -9.55 -16.15 -7.15
N ALA A 20 -9.42 -15.04 -7.88
CA ALA A 20 -8.40 -14.05 -7.60
C ALA A 20 -8.94 -13.13 -6.49
N ALA A 21 -8.27 -13.10 -5.35
CA ALA A 21 -8.51 -12.08 -4.33
C ALA A 21 -7.72 -10.82 -4.74
N ALA A 22 -8.45 -9.75 -5.04
CA ALA A 22 -7.84 -8.43 -5.16
C ALA A 22 -7.56 -7.88 -3.75
N HIS A 23 -6.59 -6.99 -3.64
CA HIS A 23 -6.35 -6.25 -2.41
C HIS A 23 -7.54 -5.33 -2.12
N ASP A 24 -8.07 -5.38 -0.89
CA ASP A 24 -9.06 -4.41 -0.42
C ASP A 24 -8.35 -3.12 -0.01
N THR A 25 -8.74 -1.98 -0.56
CA THR A 25 -8.19 -0.67 -0.20
C THR A 25 -8.14 -0.46 1.31
N LYS A 26 -7.00 -0.02 1.82
CA LYS A 26 -6.77 0.27 3.23
C LYS A 26 -6.33 1.70 3.45
N GLU A 27 -6.62 2.18 4.66
CA GLU A 27 -6.17 3.47 5.16
C GLU A 27 -5.26 3.23 6.37
N TYR A 28 -4.14 3.95 6.41
CA TYR A 28 -3.20 3.92 7.51
C TYR A 28 -3.02 5.34 8.04
N THR A 29 -2.96 5.50 9.37
CA THR A 29 -2.73 6.80 10.02
C THR A 29 -1.34 6.85 10.63
N MET A 30 -0.60 7.89 10.28
CA MET A 30 0.72 8.22 10.79
C MET A 30 0.60 9.42 11.72
N LEU A 31 0.81 9.21 13.02
CA LEU A 31 0.77 10.25 14.03
C LEU A 31 2.11 10.98 14.08
N LEU A 32 2.11 12.29 13.80
CA LEU A 32 3.29 13.14 13.90
C LEU A 32 3.35 13.72 15.32
N LYS A 33 4.37 13.32 16.08
CA LYS A 33 4.61 13.74 17.46
C LYS A 33 5.94 14.47 17.57
N GLU A 34 6.21 15.04 18.74
CA GLU A 34 7.51 15.62 19.05
C GLU A 34 8.67 14.64 18.91
N ASP A 35 8.48 13.38 19.34
CA ASP A 35 9.50 12.33 19.39
C ASP A 35 9.59 11.50 18.10
N GLY A 36 8.85 11.89 17.06
CA GLY A 36 8.83 11.22 15.75
C GLY A 36 7.44 10.74 15.34
N VAL A 37 7.40 9.79 14.41
CA VAL A 37 6.16 9.27 13.83
C VAL A 37 5.70 7.97 14.52
N THR A 38 4.39 7.71 14.56
CA THR A 38 3.86 6.41 15.00
C THR A 38 2.70 5.97 14.10
N PRO A 39 2.73 4.77 13.51
CA PRO A 39 3.84 3.80 13.55
C PRO A 39 5.11 4.33 12.88
N ASP A 40 6.25 3.70 13.17
CA ASP A 40 7.55 4.03 12.57
C ASP A 40 7.63 3.46 11.15
N GLY A 41 7.00 4.18 10.22
CA GLY A 41 6.87 3.76 8.82
C GLY A 41 5.87 2.62 8.61
N VAL A 42 5.91 2.06 7.40
CA VAL A 42 5.08 0.94 6.97
C VAL A 42 5.98 -0.12 6.33
N SER A 43 5.84 -1.38 6.73
CA SER A 43 6.69 -2.46 6.21
C SER A 43 6.52 -2.65 4.70
N SER A 44 7.61 -3.03 4.02
CA SER A 44 7.58 -3.34 2.59
C SER A 44 6.53 -4.40 2.25
N GLY A 45 5.81 -4.18 1.14
CA GLY A 45 4.74 -5.06 0.66
C GLY A 45 3.39 -4.89 1.38
N VAL A 46 3.29 -4.00 2.36
CA VAL A 46 2.02 -3.68 3.03
C VAL A 46 1.21 -2.66 2.25
N LEU A 47 1.84 -1.56 1.82
CA LEU A 47 1.20 -0.58 0.96
C LEU A 47 1.18 -1.08 -0.47
N VAL A 48 0.01 -1.07 -1.08
CA VAL A 48 -0.13 -1.31 -2.52
C VAL A 48 -0.88 -0.16 -3.17
N SER A 49 -0.90 -0.16 -4.50
CA SER A 49 -1.72 0.79 -5.25
C SER A 49 -3.15 0.77 -4.73
N THR A 50 -3.74 1.96 -4.60
CA THR A 50 -5.06 2.28 -4.01
C THR A 50 -5.09 2.53 -2.51
N ASP A 51 -4.06 2.15 -1.74
CA ASP A 51 -4.01 2.48 -0.31
C ASP A 51 -3.74 3.97 -0.06
N SER A 52 -4.12 4.43 1.13
CA SER A 52 -3.95 5.83 1.56
C SER A 52 -3.22 5.94 2.90
N LEU A 53 -2.29 6.90 2.97
CA LEU A 53 -1.65 7.33 4.21
C LEU A 53 -2.25 8.67 4.65
N PHE A 54 -2.62 8.76 5.92
CA PHE A 54 -3.07 9.98 6.56
C PHE A 54 -2.06 10.41 7.61
N PHE A 55 -1.50 11.62 7.45
CA PHE A 55 -0.59 12.19 8.42
C PHE A 55 -1.34 13.14 9.35
N TYR A 56 -1.31 12.86 10.65
CA TYR A 56 -2.06 13.63 11.65
C TYR A 56 -1.13 14.21 12.69
N ASN A 57 -1.08 15.54 12.78
CA ASN A 57 -0.27 16.24 13.76
C ASN A 57 -0.92 16.16 15.14
N VAL A 58 -0.26 15.48 16.08
CA VAL A 58 -0.66 15.39 17.49
C VAL A 58 0.40 15.98 18.42
N ASP A 59 1.40 16.66 17.84
CA ASP A 59 2.38 17.42 18.60
C ASP A 59 1.68 18.59 19.33
N SER A 60 1.90 18.68 20.64
CA SER A 60 1.25 19.66 21.51
C SER A 60 2.02 20.97 21.64
N ARG A 61 3.23 21.05 21.07
CA ARG A 61 4.05 22.26 21.07
C ARG A 61 3.42 23.31 20.15
N GLU A 62 3.50 24.57 20.55
CA GLU A 62 2.93 25.67 19.79
C GLU A 62 3.67 25.88 18.45
N GLU A 63 2.90 26.18 17.39
CA GLU A 63 3.40 26.55 16.06
C GLU A 63 4.32 25.52 15.38
N VAL A 64 4.24 24.23 15.77
CA VAL A 64 5.04 23.18 15.11
C VAL A 64 4.51 22.84 13.72
N ILE A 65 5.44 22.82 12.78
CA ILE A 65 5.25 22.35 11.40
C ILE A 65 6.10 21.08 11.23
N HIS A 66 5.47 20.02 10.74
CA HIS A 66 6.17 18.79 10.35
C HIS A 66 6.34 18.76 8.84
N ARG A 67 7.47 18.21 8.38
CA ARG A 67 7.71 17.86 6.98
C ARG A 67 7.63 16.35 6.83
N VAL A 68 6.86 15.86 5.87
CA VAL A 68 6.80 14.44 5.56
C VAL A 68 7.82 14.14 4.47
N LEU A 69 8.70 13.17 4.75
CA LEU A 69 9.64 12.58 3.80
C LEU A 69 9.34 11.09 3.71
N ILE A 70 9.23 10.57 2.50
CA ILE A 70 8.95 9.16 2.23
C ILE A 70 10.10 8.61 1.40
N ASP A 71 10.88 7.72 2.01
CA ASP A 71 11.85 6.84 1.37
C ASP A 71 11.07 5.63 0.84
N ALA A 72 10.77 5.64 -0.46
CA ALA A 72 9.86 4.66 -1.05
C ALA A 72 10.57 3.37 -1.47
N ASP A 73 11.87 3.45 -1.77
CA ASP A 73 12.68 2.31 -2.20
C ASP A 73 13.50 1.68 -1.05
N GLY A 74 13.58 2.36 0.09
CA GLY A 74 14.15 1.88 1.34
C GLY A 74 15.67 1.96 1.39
N ASP A 75 16.29 2.85 0.61
CA ASP A 75 17.75 2.97 0.54
C ASP A 75 18.36 3.88 1.62
N GLY A 76 17.52 4.58 2.40
CA GLY A 76 17.90 5.47 3.48
C GLY A 76 18.20 6.91 3.04
N GLU A 77 18.12 7.20 1.74
CA GLU A 77 18.06 8.54 1.17
C GLU A 77 16.59 8.94 0.95
N PHE A 78 16.33 10.24 0.77
CA PHE A 78 14.96 10.78 0.63
C PHE A 78 14.82 11.74 -0.56
N GLU A 79 15.78 11.70 -1.49
CA GLU A 79 15.86 12.61 -2.65
C GLU A 79 15.91 11.86 -3.99
N GLY A 80 15.56 10.58 -3.98
CA GLY A 80 15.49 9.69 -5.14
C GLY A 80 14.28 9.95 -6.04
N VAL A 81 14.28 9.31 -7.20
CA VAL A 81 13.19 9.44 -8.20
C VAL A 81 11.89 8.79 -7.74
N ASP A 82 11.98 7.82 -6.85
CA ASP A 82 10.84 7.09 -6.29
C ASP A 82 10.35 7.71 -4.96
N ASP A 83 11.07 8.71 -4.41
CA ASP A 83 10.78 9.33 -3.12
C ASP A 83 9.78 10.49 -3.20
N MET A 84 9.23 10.86 -2.03
CA MET A 84 8.23 11.93 -1.92
C MET A 84 8.49 12.87 -0.74
N ALA A 85 8.23 14.17 -0.96
CA ALA A 85 8.30 15.20 0.08
C ALA A 85 7.17 16.24 -0.07
N THR A 86 6.76 16.85 1.04
CA THR A 86 5.75 17.93 1.11
C THR A 86 6.35 19.28 1.47
#